data_AF-A0A968EKY3-F1
#
_entry.id   AF-A0A968EKY3-F1
#
_cell.length_a   1.000
_cell.length_b   1.000
_cell.length_c   1.000
_cell.angle_alpha   90.00
_cell.angle_beta   90.00
_cell.angle_gamma   90.00
#
_symmetry.space_group_name_H-M   'P 1'
#
loop_
_entity.id
_entity.type
_entity.pdbx_description
1 polymer ?
#
loop_
_entity_poly.entity_id
_entity_poly.type
_entity_poly.pdbx_seq_one_letter_code
_entity_poly.pdbx_strand_id
1 'polypeptide(L)' 'LLPTIVQIELPFGGLGSGVVYDPDGRILTAAHVVEGVDEVRVRLSDGDRVPGVVLGADSRNDIAVIEVDRTGLP' A
#
# COMPACT_ATOMS: atom_id res chain seq x y z
N LEU A 1 15.64 -9.37 6.35
CA LEU A 1 14.46 -9.65 5.51
C LEU A 1 14.55 -8.71 4.32
N LEU A 2 14.33 -9.17 3.10
CA LEU A 2 14.40 -8.30 1.91
C LEU A 2 13.13 -7.44 1.89
N PRO A 3 13.22 -6.14 1.61
CA PRO A 3 12.02 -5.30 1.47
C PRO A 3 11.14 -5.84 0.34
N THR A 4 9.84 -5.98 0.61
CA THR A 4 8.87 -6.46 -0.36
C THR A 4 8.21 -5.28 -1.06
N ILE A 5 8.43 -5.15 -2.36
CA ILE A 5 7.77 -4.15 -3.21
C ILE A 5 6.39 -4.67 -3.60
N VAL A 6 5.40 -3.79 -3.55
CA VAL A 6 4.02 -4.06 -3.96
C VAL A 6 3.56 -3.05 -5.01
N GLN A 7 2.56 -3.44 -5.80
CA GLN A 7 1.85 -2.52 -6.69
C GLN A 7 0.52 -2.12 -6.05
N ILE A 8 0.20 -0.83 -6.07
CA ILE A 8 -1.06 -0.26 -5.58
C ILE A 8 -1.92 0.06 -6.81
N GLU A 9 -3.14 -0.43 -6.82
CA GLU A 9 -4.14 -0.24 -7.87
C GLU A 9 -5.28 0.62 -7.30
N LEU A 10 -5.49 1.80 -7.90
CA LEU A 10 -6.51 2.77 -7.49
C LEU A 10 -7.86 2.46 -8.16
N PRO A 11 -9.00 2.79 -7.53
CA PRO A 11 -10.34 2.51 -8.06
C PRO A 11 -10.61 3.09 -9.47
N PHE A 12 -9.95 4.19 -9.82
CA PHE A 12 -10.05 4.86 -11.12
C PHE A 12 -8.98 4.42 -12.14
N GLY A 13 -8.25 3.34 -11.87
CA GLY A 13 -7.27 2.75 -12.77
C GLY A 13 -5.87 3.36 -12.70
N GLY A 14 -5.60 4.24 -11.73
CA GLY A 14 -4.25 4.70 -11.43
C GLY A 14 -3.40 3.62 -10.76
N LEU A 15 -2.08 3.73 -10.90
CA LEU A 15 -1.11 2.79 -10.33
C LEU A 15 -0.09 3.52 -9.47
N GLY A 16 0.35 2.86 -8.42
CA GLY A 16 1.46 3.29 -7.57
C GLY A 16 2.28 2.11 -7.07
N SER A 17 3.31 2.43 -6.31
CA SER A 17 4.18 1.43 -5.67
C SER A 17 4.18 1.62 -4.17
N GLY A 18 4.45 0.55 -3.44
CA GLY A 18 4.67 0.61 -2.00
C GLY A 18 5.72 -0.38 -1.54
N VAL A 19 6.09 -0.26 -0.27
CA VAL A 19 7.00 -1.19 0.41
C VAL A 19 6.33 -1.68 1.67
N VAL A 20 6.23 -2.99 1.83
CA VAL A 20 5.84 -3.60 3.11
C VAL A 20 6.93 -3.29 4.13
N TYR A 21 6.55 -2.70 5.27
CA TYR A 21 7.51 -2.31 6.31
C TYR A 21 7.37 -3.09 7.61
N ASP A 22 6.26 -3.81 7.81
CA ASP A 22 6.09 -4.73 8.92
C ASP A 22 5.33 -6.02 8.52
N PRO A 23 5.45 -7.10 9.32
CA PRO A 23 4.77 -8.38 9.04
C PRO A 23 3.25 -8.34 9.22
N ASP A 24 2.71 -7.25 9.79
CA ASP A 24 1.28 -7.09 10.07
C ASP A 24 0.51 -6.57 8.84
N GLY A 25 1.20 -6.33 7.72
CA GLY A 25 0.55 -5.91 6.48
C GLY A 25 0.52 -4.40 6.27
N ARG A 26 1.40 -3.64 6.94
CA ARG A 26 1.49 -2.20 6.70
C ARG A 26 2.47 -1.87 5.58
N ILE A 27 2.03 -0.98 4.69
CA ILE A 27 2.71 -0.61 3.46
C ILE A 27 2.94 0.89 3.47
N LEU A 28 4.20 1.31 3.26
CA LEU A 28 4.55 2.69 2.99
C LEU A 28 4.42 2.99 1.50
N THR A 29 3.85 4.15 1.18
CA THR A 29 3.77 4.70 -0.18
C THR A 29 3.85 6.22 -0.14
N ALA A 30 3.69 6.87 -1.30
CA ALA A 30 3.60 8.31 -1.39
C ALA A 30 2.17 8.81 -1.13
N ALA A 31 2.02 9.97 -0.48
CA ALA A 31 0.70 10.52 -0.19
C ALA A 31 -0.08 10.84 -1.48
N HIS A 32 0.60 11.33 -2.51
CA HIS A 32 -0.03 11.63 -3.80
C HIS A 32 -0.57 10.37 -4.52
N VAL A 33 -0.07 9.16 -4.18
CA VAL A 33 -0.58 7.91 -4.77
C VAL A 33 -1.99 7.62 -4.27
N VAL A 34 -2.26 7.89 -3.00
CA VAL A 34 -3.55 7.57 -2.34
C VAL A 34 -4.46 8.78 -2.18
N GLU A 35 -4.16 9.89 -2.85
CA GLU A 35 -4.92 11.12 -2.71
C GLU A 35 -6.39 10.93 -3.15
N GLY A 36 -7.31 11.28 -2.25
CA GLY A 36 -8.76 11.23 -2.53
C GLY A 36 -9.37 9.83 -2.50
N VAL A 37 -8.67 8.81 -1.99
CA VAL A 37 -9.21 7.45 -1.81
C VAL A 37 -8.97 6.93 -0.40
N ASP A 38 -9.97 6.22 0.13
CA ASP A 38 -9.86 5.53 1.43
C ASP A 38 -9.46 4.05 1.27
N GLU A 39 -9.70 3.48 0.08
CA GLU A 39 -9.46 2.08 -0.22
C GLU A 39 -8.71 1.90 -1.54
N VAL A 40 -7.86 0.88 -1.58
CA VAL A 40 -7.06 0.48 -2.74
C VAL A 40 -7.07 -1.03 -2.90
N ARG A 41 -6.58 -1.52 -4.04
CA ARG A 41 -6.18 -2.92 -4.19
C ARG A 41 -4.67 -3.01 -4.24
N VAL A 42 -4.10 -3.93 -3.46
CA VAL A 42 -2.65 -4.15 -3.42
C VAL A 42 -2.34 -5.48 -4.09
N ARG A 43 -1.41 -5.46 -5.05
CA ARG A 43 -0.84 -6.67 -5.63
C ARG A 43 0.51 -6.95 -4.99
N LEU A 44 0.58 -8.06 -4.27
CA LEU A 44 1.76 -8.55 -3.58
C LEU A 44 2.76 -9.18 -4.56
N SER A 45 4.00 -9.40 -4.10
CA SER A 45 5.08 -9.97 -4.91
C SER A 45 4.84 -11.43 -5.33
N ASP A 46 4.04 -12.17 -4.56
CA ASP A 46 3.58 -13.53 -4.88
C ASP A 46 2.46 -13.54 -5.95
N GLY A 47 1.95 -12.37 -6.33
CA GLY A 47 0.92 -12.17 -7.35
C GLY A 47 -0.49 -12.04 -6.79
N ASP A 48 -0.70 -12.28 -5.49
CA ASP A 48 -1.99 -12.14 -4.82
C ASP A 48 -2.46 -10.68 -4.87
N ARG A 49 -3.79 -10.52 -4.95
CA ARG A 49 -4.44 -9.21 -4.86
C ARG A 49 -5.32 -9.17 -3.64
N VAL A 50 -5.05 -8.21 -2.76
CA VAL A 50 -5.76 -8.04 -1.49
C VAL A 50 -6.33 -6.62 -1.39
N PRO A 51 -7.47 -6.43 -0.69
CA PRO A 51 -7.95 -5.09 -0.35
C PRO A 51 -6.96 -4.42 0.61
N GLY A 52 -6.82 -3.09 0.48
CA GLY A 52 -6.07 -2.26 1.39
C GLY A 52 -6.84 -1.00 1.77
N VAL A 53 -6.66 -0.56 3.02
CA VAL A 53 -7.26 0.66 3.58
C VAL A 53 -6.18 1.68 3.85
N VAL A 54 -6.40 2.93 3.47
CA VAL A 54 -5.51 4.04 3.78
C VAL A 54 -5.67 4.39 5.26
N LEU A 55 -4.64 4.13 6.07
CA LEU A 55 -4.66 4.46 7.50
C LEU A 55 -4.42 5.95 7.75
N GLY A 56 -3.67 6.59 6.86
CA GLY A 56 -3.36 8.01 6.95
C GLY A 56 -2.30 8.43 5.96
N ALA A 57 -2.23 9.74 5.74
CA ALA A 57 -1.24 10.37 4.89
C ALA A 57 -0.69 11.64 5.54
N ASP A 58 0.60 11.87 5.37
CA ASP A 58 1.26 13.14 5.60
C ASP A 58 1.61 13.77 4.25
N SER A 59 0.72 14.64 3.77
CA SER A 59 0.88 15.33 2.49
C SER A 59 2.06 16.30 2.46
N ARG A 60 2.56 16.76 3.62
CA ARG A 60 3.71 17.67 3.68
C ARG A 60 5.01 16.95 3.34
N ASN A 61 5.13 15.68 3.71
CA ASN A 61 6.30 14.85 3.46
C ASN A 61 6.11 13.86 2.30
N ASP A 62 4.93 13.85 1.67
CA ASP A 62 4.52 12.91 0.62
C ASP A 62 4.65 11.43 1.04
N ILE A 63 4.13 11.10 2.24
CA ILE A 63 4.16 9.73 2.78
C ILE A 63 2.75 9.32 3.17
N ALA A 64 2.38 8.07 2.90
CA ALA A 64 1.14 7.47 3.39
C ALA A 64 1.36 6.01 3.84
N VAL A 65 0.43 5.54 4.67
CA VAL A 65 0.36 4.16 5.14
C VAL A 65 -0.93 3.51 4.68
N ILE A 66 -0.81 2.34 4.09
CA ILE A 66 -1.92 1.43 3.77
C ILE A 66 -1.81 0.19 4.66
N GLU A 67 -2.92 -0.32 5.16
CA GLU A 67 -3.03 -1.63 5.81
C GLU A 67 -3.76 -2.60 4.88
N VAL A 68 -3.24 -3.82 4.75
CA VAL A 68 -3.90 -4.91 4.02
C VAL A 68 -4.30 -6.03 4.97
N ASP A 69 -5.38 -6.74 4.64
CA ASP A 69 -5.80 -7.94 5.37
C ASP A 69 -4.92 -9.15 4.95
N ARG A 70 -3.62 -9.08 5.26
CA ARG A 70 -2.62 -10.13 5.06
C ARG A 70 -1.47 -9.98 6.04
N THR A 71 -1.28 -10.99 6.87
CA THR A 71 -0.17 -11.08 7.83
C THR A 71 0.94 -12.01 7.35
N GLY A 72 2.10 -11.97 8.02
CA GLY A 72 3.25 -12.83 7.70
C GLY A 72 3.95 -12.41 6.41
N LEU A 73 3.82 -11.14 6.04
CA LEU A 73 4.58 -10.57 4.95
C LEU A 73 6.07 -10.40 5.38
N PRO A 74 7.02 -10.45 4.43
CA PRO A 74 8.45 -10.41 4.74
C PRO A 74 8.91 -9.11 5.40
#